data_AF-A0A378B501-F1
#
_entry.id   AF-A0A378B501-F1
#
_cell.length_a   1.000
_cell.length_b   1.000
_cell.length_c   1.000
_cell.angle_alpha   90.00
_cell.angle_beta   90.00
_cell.angle_gamma   90.00
#
_symmetry.space_group_name_H-M   'P 1'
#
loop_
_entity.id
_entity.type
_entity.pdbx_description
1 polymer ?
#
loop_
_entity_poly.entity_id
_entity_poly.type
_entity_poly.pdbx_seq_one_letter_code
_entity_poly.pdbx_strand_id
1 'polypeptide(L)' 'MVQRIAMAPQGPEFSRFVMGYWRLMDWKMSPGELVSFIEQHLDLGVTTVDHADIYGDYQCEAAFGRSAEASAASA' A
#
# COMPACT_ATOMS: atom_id res chain seq x y z
N MET A 1 -12.44 10.55 6.84
CA MET A 1 -11.40 9.60 7.31
C MET A 1 -12.05 8.24 7.54
N VAL A 2 -11.44 7.16 7.04
CA VAL A 2 -11.94 5.78 7.18
C VAL A 2 -11.85 5.29 8.64
N GLN A 3 -12.85 4.54 9.09
CA GLN A 3 -12.92 3.96 10.43
C GLN A 3 -11.80 2.92 10.66
N ARG A 4 -11.25 2.87 11.88
CA ARG A 4 -10.32 1.82 12.36
C ARG A 4 -11.10 0.66 13.01
N ILE A 5 -10.72 -0.58 12.73
CA ILE A 5 -11.41 -1.80 13.17
C ILE A 5 -10.40 -2.83 13.67
N ALA A 6 -10.63 -3.40 14.85
CA ALA A 6 -9.87 -4.56 15.34
C ALA A 6 -10.24 -5.81 14.55
N MET A 7 -9.25 -6.49 13.97
CA MET A 7 -9.48 -7.66 13.10
C MET A 7 -9.86 -8.94 13.87
N ALA A 8 -9.37 -9.08 15.10
CA ALA A 8 -9.62 -10.22 15.97
C ALA A 8 -9.37 -9.82 17.44
N PRO A 9 -9.84 -10.60 18.42
CA PRO A 9 -9.38 -10.47 19.80
C PRO A 9 -7.84 -10.50 19.84
N GLN A 10 -7.24 -9.50 20.48
CA GLN A 10 -5.78 -9.32 20.56
C GLN A 10 -5.06 -9.21 19.19
N GLY A 11 -5.80 -8.99 18.10
CA GLY A 11 -5.27 -8.78 16.76
C GLY A 11 -4.92 -7.32 16.48
N PRO A 12 -4.38 -7.02 15.29
CA PRO A 12 -4.09 -5.66 14.88
C PRO A 12 -5.38 -4.86 14.62
N GLU A 13 -5.24 -3.53 14.67
CA GLU A 13 -6.23 -2.61 14.12
C GLU A 13 -5.93 -2.33 12.65
N PHE A 14 -6.92 -2.48 11.79
CA PHE A 14 -6.85 -2.17 10.37
C PHE A 14 -7.76 -0.99 10.03
N SER A 15 -7.54 -0.37 8.87
CA SER A 15 -8.55 0.50 8.27
C SER A 15 -9.71 -0.37 7.77
N ARG A 16 -10.95 0.12 7.86
CA ARG A 16 -12.14 -0.61 7.39
C ARG A 16 -12.06 -1.03 5.91
N PHE A 17 -11.30 -0.29 5.12
CA PHE A 17 -10.94 -0.64 3.75
C PHE A 17 -9.44 -0.96 3.67
N VAL A 18 -9.07 -1.90 2.81
CA VAL A 18 -7.68 -2.32 2.55
C VAL A 18 -7.33 -2.00 1.10
N MET A 19 -6.16 -1.41 0.85
CA MET A 19 -5.67 -1.12 -0.50
C MET A 19 -4.90 -2.32 -1.05
N GLY A 20 -5.49 -3.04 -2.00
CA GLY A 20 -4.85 -4.20 -2.63
C GLY A 20 -3.97 -3.84 -3.82
N TYR A 21 -2.76 -4.39 -3.85
CA TYR A 21 -1.75 -4.10 -4.87
C TYR A 21 -1.55 -5.22 -5.90
N TRP A 22 -2.50 -6.16 -6.04
CA TRP A 22 -2.39 -7.28 -6.98
C TRP A 22 -2.19 -6.84 -8.44
N ARG A 23 -2.75 -5.68 -8.82
CA ARG A 23 -2.63 -5.08 -10.16
C ARG A 23 -1.58 -3.99 -10.27
N LEU A 24 -0.71 -3.83 -9.27
CA LEU A 24 0.24 -2.71 -9.24
C LEU A 24 1.04 -2.58 -10.55
N MET A 25 1.48 -3.71 -11.11
CA MET A 25 2.24 -3.72 -12.37
C MET A 25 1.41 -3.27 -13.58
N ASP A 26 0.08 -3.49 -13.56
CA ASP A 26 -0.83 -3.06 -14.65
C ASP A 26 -1.03 -1.54 -14.67
N TRP A 27 -0.88 -0.87 -13.52
CA TRP A 27 -1.09 0.58 -13.40
C TRP A 27 0.03 1.42 -14.01
N LYS A 28 1.20 0.80 -14.26
CA LYS A 28 2.37 1.42 -14.91
C LYS A 28 2.80 2.75 -14.26
N MET A 29 2.63 2.86 -12.94
CA MET A 29 3.08 4.00 -12.17
C MET A 29 4.61 4.00 -12.04
N SER A 30 5.22 5.16 -12.20
CA SER A 30 6.58 5.40 -11.73
C SER A 30 6.66 5.34 -10.19
N PRO A 31 7.85 5.15 -9.60
CA PRO A 31 7.98 5.11 -8.14
C PRO A 31 7.43 6.35 -7.44
N GLY A 32 7.60 7.55 -8.02
CA GLY A 32 7.09 8.80 -7.45
C GLY A 32 5.57 8.95 -7.55
N GLU A 33 4.97 8.48 -8.65
CA GLU A 33 3.50 8.41 -8.77
C GLU A 33 2.91 7.43 -7.75
N LEU A 34 3.59 6.30 -7.52
CA LEU A 34 3.17 5.33 -6.50
C LEU A 34 3.30 5.89 -5.09
N VAL A 35 4.36 6.65 -4.76
CA VAL A 35 4.45 7.38 -3.47
C VAL A 35 3.27 8.33 -3.31
N SER A 36 3.00 9.15 -4.32
CA SER A 36 1.90 10.12 -4.29
C SER A 36 0.55 9.42 -4.11
N PHE A 37 0.35 8.27 -4.76
CA PHE A 37 -0.86 7.47 -4.63
C PHE A 37 -1.01 6.84 -3.24
N ILE A 38 0.10 6.38 -2.65
CA ILE A 38 0.13 5.86 -1.27
C ILE A 38 -0.31 6.96 -0.30
N GLU A 39 0.30 8.14 -0.38
CA GLU A 39 -0.04 9.31 0.46
C GLU A 39 -1.52 9.69 0.32
N GLN A 40 -2.05 9.73 -0.90
CA GLN A 40 -3.45 10.05 -1.15
C GLN A 40 -4.41 9.08 -0.44
N HIS A 41 -4.16 7.76 -0.48
CA HIS A 41 -5.05 6.82 0.19
C HIS A 41 -4.84 6.81 1.72
N LEU A 42 -3.64 7.14 2.20
CA LEU A 42 -3.37 7.35 3.63
C LEU A 42 -4.16 8.55 4.17
N ASP A 43 -4.23 9.66 3.45
CA ASP A 43 -5.02 10.86 3.81
C ASP A 43 -6.52 10.55 3.93
N LEU A 44 -7.01 9.61 3.12
CA LEU A 44 -8.39 9.12 3.22
C LEU A 44 -8.61 8.21 4.45
N GLY A 45 -7.54 7.73 5.08
CA GLY A 45 -7.54 6.81 6.22
C GLY A 45 -7.45 5.33 5.83
N VAL A 46 -7.11 5.02 4.57
CA VAL A 46 -6.84 3.65 4.11
C VAL A 46 -5.38 3.34 4.40
N THR A 47 -5.12 2.72 5.56
CA THR A 47 -3.76 2.51 6.09
C THR A 47 -3.30 1.06 6.06
N THR A 48 -4.21 0.13 5.80
CA THR A 48 -3.86 -1.28 5.57
C THR A 48 -3.71 -1.52 4.07
N VAL A 49 -2.59 -2.14 3.69
CA VAL A 49 -2.27 -2.53 2.30
C VAL A 49 -2.18 -4.05 2.19
N ASP A 50 -2.55 -4.60 1.03
CA ASP A 50 -2.53 -6.05 0.76
C ASP A 50 -1.51 -6.40 -0.35
N HIS A 51 -0.71 -7.42 -0.06
CA HIS A 51 0.36 -7.98 -0.90
C HIS A 51 0.38 -9.51 -0.79
N ALA A 52 0.94 -10.16 -1.80
CA ALA A 52 1.28 -11.57 -1.80
C ALA A 52 2.50 -11.82 -2.68
N ASP A 53 3.20 -12.92 -2.41
CA ASP A 53 4.40 -13.37 -3.11
C ASP A 53 4.21 -13.42 -4.64
N ILE A 54 3.12 -14.00 -5.11
CA ILE A 54 2.84 -14.21 -6.54
C ILE A 54 2.30 -12.98 -7.28
N TYR A 55 2.03 -11.87 -6.58
CA TYR A 55 1.42 -10.69 -7.22
C TYR A 55 2.36 -10.05 -8.25
N GLY A 56 1.81 -9.82 -9.44
CA GLY A 56 2.55 -9.25 -10.57
C GLY A 56 3.72 -10.13 -11.02
N ASP A 57 3.58 -11.46 -10.99
CA ASP A 57 4.67 -12.40 -11.32
C ASP A 57 5.92 -12.15 -10.45
N TYR A 58 5.70 -12.05 -9.13
CA TYR A 58 6.72 -11.77 -8.11
C TYR A 58 7.33 -10.35 -8.16
N GLN A 59 6.67 -9.39 -8.82
CA GLN A 59 7.21 -8.04 -8.98
C GLN A 59 6.56 -6.99 -8.06
N CYS A 60 5.33 -7.21 -7.58
CA CYS A 60 4.58 -6.16 -6.86
C CYS A 60 5.26 -5.73 -5.56
N GLU A 61 5.74 -6.66 -4.73
CA GLU A 61 6.42 -6.33 -3.46
C GLU A 61 7.68 -5.48 -3.70
N ALA A 62 8.50 -5.87 -4.68
CA ALA A 62 9.70 -5.13 -5.04
C ALA A 62 9.38 -3.74 -5.60
N ALA A 63 8.32 -3.60 -6.40
CA ALA A 63 7.88 -2.31 -6.93
C ALA A 63 7.41 -1.36 -5.82
N PHE A 64 6.62 -1.86 -4.87
CA PHE A 64 6.16 -1.10 -3.72
C PHE A 64 7.33 -0.68 -2.80
N GLY A 65 8.25 -1.60 -2.52
CA GLY A 65 9.44 -1.32 -1.69
C GLY A 65 10.32 -0.20 -2.25
N ARG A 66 10.54 -0.17 -3.56
CA ARG A 66 11.29 0.92 -4.22
C ARG A 66 10.65 2.29 -4.02
N SER A 67 9.32 2.37 -3.98
CA SER A 67 8.62 3.63 -3.69
C SER A 67 8.79 4.07 -2.24
N ALA A 68 8.75 3.14 -1.29
CA ALA A 68 9.00 3.45 0.12
C ALA A 68 10.43 3.99 0.34
N GLU A 69 11.43 3.41 -0.32
CA GLU A 69 12.82 3.90 -0.28
C GLU A 69 12.97 5.30 -0.89
N ALA A 70 12.30 5.57 -2.03
CA ALA A 70 12.33 6.87 -2.69
C ALA A 70 11.70 8.00 -1.83
N SER A 71 10.63 7.67 -1.09
CA SER A 71 9.99 8.59 -0.14
C SER A 71 10.95 8.94 1.00
N ALA A 72 11.64 7.94 1.58
CA ALA A 72 12.61 8.15 2.65
C ALA A 72 13.84 8.98 2.24
N ALA A 73 14.27 8.89 0.98
CA ALA A 73 15.37 9.71 0.46
C ALA A 73 15.01 11.18 0.20
N SER A 74 13.71 11.49 0.23
CA SER A 74 13.17 12.83 -0.05
C SER A 74 12.74 13.59 1.22
N ALA A 75 12.87 12.96 2.40
CA ALA A 75 12.53 13.48 3.72
C ALA A 75 13.79 13.85 4.53
#